data_AF-A0AAW6UX89-F1
#
_entry.id   AF-A0AAW6UX89-F1
#
_cell.length_a   1.000
_cell.length_b   1.000
_cell.length_c   1.000
_cell.angle_alpha   90.00
_cell.angle_beta   90.00
_cell.angle_gamma   90.00
#
_symmetry.space_group_name_H-M   'P 1'
#
loop_
_entity.id
_entity.type
_entity.pdbx_description
1 polymer ?
#
loop_
_entity_poly.entity_id
_entity_poly.type
_entity_poly.pdbx_seq_one_letter_code
_entity_poly.pdbx_strand_id
1 'polypeptide(L)'
;MNILIVGNGFDLSHYLPTKYDHFMDVMKAIEVKDLGEPIKEVFNNKVEDVPTLLLKVFEIKKAINEKTYEMNFDDLFKKSREKSFIEKTKEIYEINKVKISFEQIVKIQYQLKKNGWYQYFKNHVEKITTWIDFEQKIEEVLVILATSVVKLENTEIDRYDYRQLDVSNLLSQKNINTLNFFGFSENVGGNIRLGTRIQAIPLQTYVNPRFCHGKNIDNGFSATAFLDFLHQELEEFIQIFNSYLELIIDKLSSTCEFAIKTDEWIYPDKIFSFNYTNTYQKNYDSSIDTDYLHGSFGTKQNIVLGISELHDDSLKKIKAYGFTKYHQKLFKDTQYLFLDKFKKKIQQDKKDIEELKRKVMMPLQSAFVKSVQSQLNEKMNSQCLDLNFYIWGHSLDVSDKDYILDLFSLNDDMDRNVRITIYYFDKNAKFTLLNNLLSILDKDKVEQWMKNKWLQFKPNPEIKFDEISSEKTA
;
A
#
# COMPACT_ATOMS: atom_id res chain seq x y z
N MET A 1 19.83 -20.52 -7.47
CA MET A 1 18.48 -20.33 -6.90
C MET A 1 17.76 -19.29 -7.73
N ASN A 2 16.53 -19.58 -8.12
CA ASN A 2 15.66 -18.70 -8.90
C ASN A 2 14.65 -18.03 -7.96
N ILE A 3 14.60 -16.71 -7.97
CA ILE A 3 13.77 -15.92 -7.07
C ILE A 3 12.84 -15.07 -7.92
N LEU A 4 11.54 -15.21 -7.71
CA LEU A 4 10.53 -14.39 -8.37
C LEU A 4 10.11 -13.26 -7.43
N ILE A 5 10.17 -12.03 -7.92
CA ILE A 5 9.68 -10.83 -7.26
C ILE A 5 8.43 -10.38 -8.01
N VAL A 6 7.27 -10.40 -7.35
CA VAL A 6 6.00 -10.00 -7.96
C VAL A 6 5.49 -8.70 -7.36
N GLY A 7 4.94 -7.84 -8.21
CA GLY A 7 4.16 -6.67 -7.82
C GLY A 7 2.80 -6.64 -8.52
N ASN A 8 2.03 -5.55 -8.35
CA ASN A 8 0.60 -5.57 -8.69
C ASN A 8 0.35 -5.89 -10.17
N GLY A 9 1.28 -5.53 -11.06
CA GLY A 9 1.22 -5.89 -12.47
C GLY A 9 1.18 -7.40 -12.74
N PHE A 10 1.63 -8.24 -11.80
CA PHE A 10 1.45 -9.69 -11.85
C PHE A 10 -0.02 -10.05 -11.67
N ASP A 11 -0.70 -9.56 -10.63
CA ASP A 11 -2.14 -9.79 -10.44
C ASP A 11 -2.94 -9.30 -11.65
N LEU A 12 -2.55 -8.16 -12.22
CA LEU A 12 -3.18 -7.58 -13.40
C LEU A 12 -2.95 -8.40 -14.67
N SER A 13 -1.78 -9.03 -14.84
CA SER A 13 -1.57 -9.95 -15.97
C SER A 13 -2.41 -11.23 -15.84
N HIS A 14 -2.89 -11.54 -14.63
CA HIS A 14 -3.85 -12.62 -14.37
C HIS A 14 -5.31 -12.13 -14.37
N TYR A 15 -5.58 -10.90 -14.83
CA TYR A 15 -6.91 -10.29 -14.84
C TYR A 15 -7.60 -10.26 -13.47
N LEU A 16 -6.82 -10.24 -12.38
CA LEU A 16 -7.36 -10.08 -11.04
C LEU A 16 -7.63 -8.59 -10.77
N PRO A 17 -8.84 -8.17 -10.31
CA PRO A 17 -9.17 -6.75 -10.16
C PRO A 17 -8.47 -6.04 -8.98
N THR A 18 -7.16 -5.83 -9.03
CA THR A 18 -6.37 -5.31 -7.89
C THR A 18 -5.80 -3.89 -8.10
N LYS A 19 -6.16 -3.22 -9.20
CA LYS A 19 -5.89 -1.78 -9.37
C LYS A 19 -6.60 -0.99 -8.28
N TYR A 20 -5.99 0.12 -7.88
CA TYR A 20 -6.61 1.13 -7.05
C TYR A 20 -8.00 1.53 -7.58
N ASP A 21 -8.11 1.69 -8.91
CA ASP A 21 -9.36 2.06 -9.55
C ASP A 21 -10.47 1.01 -9.42
N HIS A 22 -10.12 -0.28 -9.47
CA HIS A 22 -11.07 -1.36 -9.25
C HIS A 22 -11.64 -1.32 -7.82
N PHE A 23 -10.77 -1.13 -6.83
CA PHE A 23 -11.18 -0.97 -5.44
C PHE A 23 -12.12 0.23 -5.27
N MET A 24 -11.74 1.41 -5.77
CA MET A 24 -12.55 2.62 -5.62
C MET A 24 -13.89 2.54 -6.33
N ASP A 25 -13.94 1.94 -7.52
CA ASP A 25 -15.18 1.77 -8.29
C ASP A 25 -16.17 0.87 -7.53
N VAL A 26 -15.68 -0.23 -6.93
CA VAL A 26 -16.50 -1.13 -6.13
C VAL A 26 -16.95 -0.48 -4.83
N MET A 27 -16.06 0.20 -4.10
CA MET A 27 -16.46 0.90 -2.88
C MET A 27 -17.54 1.94 -3.17
N LYS A 28 -17.41 2.67 -4.29
CA LYS A 28 -18.43 3.61 -4.75
C LYS A 28 -19.75 2.92 -5.11
N ALA A 29 -19.71 1.74 -5.73
CA ALA A 29 -20.91 0.96 -6.04
C ALA A 29 -21.66 0.53 -4.76
N ILE A 30 -20.92 0.08 -3.75
CA ILE A 30 -21.47 -0.26 -2.43
C ILE A 30 -22.03 1.00 -1.74
N GLU A 31 -21.29 2.10 -1.73
CA GLU A 31 -21.67 3.37 -1.11
C GLU A 31 -23.03 3.90 -1.61
N VAL A 32 -23.29 3.80 -2.92
CA VAL A 32 -24.51 4.34 -3.54
C VAL A 32 -25.67 3.34 -3.61
N LYS A 33 -25.49 2.11 -3.12
CA LYS A 33 -26.57 1.10 -3.08
C LYS A 33 -27.71 1.63 -2.20
N ASP A 34 -28.88 1.80 -2.79
CA ASP A 34 -30.06 2.22 -2.04
C ASP A 34 -30.60 1.07 -1.18
N LEU A 35 -30.64 1.30 0.13
CA LEU A 35 -31.16 0.35 1.11
C LEU A 35 -32.60 0.72 1.54
N GLY A 36 -33.15 1.83 1.05
CA GLY A 36 -34.48 2.32 1.42
C GLY A 36 -34.48 3.23 2.66
N GLU A 37 -35.58 3.97 2.82
CA GLU A 37 -35.71 5.03 3.83
C GLU A 37 -35.49 4.60 5.29
N PRO A 38 -36.03 3.45 5.77
CA PRO A 38 -35.85 3.06 7.17
C PRO A 38 -34.38 2.94 7.59
N ILE A 39 -33.52 2.49 6.68
CA ILE A 39 -32.09 2.31 6.95
C ILE A 39 -31.35 3.66 6.82
N LYS A 40 -31.74 4.51 5.87
CA LYS A 40 -31.22 5.88 5.76
C LYS A 40 -31.46 6.66 7.05
N GLU A 41 -32.63 6.50 7.68
CA GLU A 41 -32.93 7.10 8.98
C GLU A 41 -31.98 6.61 10.07
N VAL A 42 -31.64 5.31 10.12
CA VAL A 42 -30.63 4.79 11.05
C VAL A 42 -29.27 5.44 10.82
N PHE A 43 -28.84 5.60 9.58
CA PHE A 43 -27.58 6.28 9.26
C PHE A 43 -27.57 7.77 9.60
N ASN A 44 -28.73 8.41 9.66
CA ASN A 44 -28.89 9.82 10.04
C ASN A 44 -28.97 9.99 11.56
N ASN A 45 -29.51 9.00 12.26
CA ASN A 45 -29.58 8.93 13.71
C ASN A 45 -28.21 8.55 14.28
N LYS A 46 -27.29 9.52 14.42
CA LYS A 46 -25.93 9.41 15.01
C LYS A 46 -25.67 8.09 15.77
N VAL A 47 -25.25 7.05 15.04
CA VAL A 47 -24.86 5.78 15.63
C VAL A 47 -23.39 5.85 16.05
N GLU A 48 -23.11 5.34 17.24
CA GLU A 48 -21.79 5.43 17.88
C GLU A 48 -20.82 4.40 17.28
N ASP A 49 -21.27 3.17 17.02
CA ASP A 49 -20.42 2.05 16.59
C ASP A 49 -21.11 1.06 15.63
N VAL A 50 -20.31 0.19 14.99
CA VAL A 50 -20.77 -0.82 14.03
C VAL A 50 -21.69 -1.88 14.67
N PRO A 51 -21.38 -2.48 15.83
CA PRO A 51 -22.31 -3.38 16.52
C PRO A 51 -23.70 -2.78 16.75
N THR A 52 -23.78 -1.56 17.29
CA THR A 52 -25.05 -0.86 17.52
C THR A 52 -25.80 -0.61 16.23
N LEU A 53 -25.08 -0.26 15.14
CA LEU A 53 -25.67 -0.12 13.82
C LEU A 53 -26.30 -1.43 13.34
N LEU A 54 -25.55 -2.53 13.42
CA LEU A 54 -26.01 -3.84 12.96
C LEU A 54 -27.22 -4.35 13.76
N LEU A 55 -27.28 -4.09 15.06
CA LEU A 55 -28.44 -4.41 15.89
C LEU A 55 -29.71 -3.68 15.43
N LYS A 56 -29.64 -2.35 15.26
CA LYS A 56 -30.77 -1.56 14.75
C LYS A 56 -31.21 -2.00 13.36
N VAL A 57 -30.24 -2.30 12.50
CA VAL A 57 -30.48 -2.76 11.13
C VAL A 57 -31.13 -4.15 11.12
N PHE A 58 -30.75 -5.04 12.03
CA PHE A 58 -31.34 -6.35 12.18
C PHE A 58 -32.81 -6.29 12.61
N GLU A 59 -33.15 -5.39 13.52
CA GLU A 59 -34.54 -5.13 13.92
C GLU A 59 -35.40 -4.66 12.73
N ILE A 60 -34.87 -3.73 11.93
CA ILE A 60 -35.53 -3.25 10.71
C ILE A 60 -35.67 -4.37 9.67
N LYS A 61 -34.62 -5.19 9.47
CA LYS A 61 -34.66 -6.31 8.52
C LYS A 61 -35.75 -7.31 8.87
N LYS A 62 -36.01 -7.57 10.16
CA LYS A 62 -37.14 -8.41 10.60
C LYS A 62 -38.51 -7.81 10.29
N ALA A 63 -38.61 -6.47 10.24
CA ALA A 63 -39.85 -5.75 9.99
C ALA A 63 -40.17 -5.55 8.50
N ILE A 64 -39.19 -5.68 7.60
CA ILE A 64 -39.34 -5.47 6.15
C ILE A 64 -39.34 -6.82 5.41
N ASN A 65 -40.33 -7.06 4.55
CA ASN A 65 -40.46 -8.27 3.74
C ASN A 65 -39.30 -8.42 2.71
N GLU A 66 -38.87 -9.66 2.46
CA GLU A 66 -37.58 -10.08 1.88
C GLU A 66 -37.25 -9.53 0.48
N LYS A 67 -36.81 -8.26 0.37
CA LYS A 67 -35.96 -7.85 -0.75
C LYS A 67 -34.53 -8.25 -0.46
N THR A 68 -33.90 -8.98 -1.38
CA THR A 68 -32.46 -9.25 -1.32
C THR A 68 -31.70 -7.98 -1.70
N TYR A 69 -31.14 -7.29 -0.71
CA TYR A 69 -30.27 -6.12 -0.91
C TYR A 69 -28.84 -6.50 -1.28
N GLU A 70 -28.58 -7.79 -1.48
CA GLU A 70 -27.28 -8.33 -1.82
C GLU A 70 -26.73 -7.70 -3.12
N MET A 71 -25.41 -7.79 -3.27
CA MET A 71 -24.71 -7.38 -4.48
C MET A 71 -23.84 -8.54 -4.96
N ASN A 72 -24.00 -8.91 -6.23
CA ASN A 72 -23.13 -9.87 -6.90
C ASN A 72 -21.97 -9.17 -7.62
N PHE A 73 -21.09 -9.93 -8.27
CA PHE A 73 -19.98 -9.39 -9.05
C PHE A 73 -20.39 -8.30 -10.06
N ASP A 74 -21.46 -8.54 -10.84
CA ASP A 74 -21.94 -7.59 -11.85
C ASP A 74 -22.43 -6.28 -11.23
N ASP A 75 -23.13 -6.34 -10.10
CA ASP A 75 -23.58 -5.15 -9.38
C ASP A 75 -22.39 -4.32 -8.88
N LEU A 76 -21.34 -4.98 -8.37
CA LEU A 76 -20.15 -4.34 -7.83
C LEU A 76 -19.32 -3.65 -8.91
N PHE A 77 -19.13 -4.29 -10.06
CA PHE A 77 -18.32 -3.78 -11.15
C PHE A 77 -19.12 -3.06 -12.25
N LYS A 78 -20.43 -2.89 -12.09
CA LYS A 78 -21.35 -2.30 -13.08
C LYS A 78 -20.86 -0.98 -13.69
N LYS A 79 -20.26 -0.13 -12.86
CA LYS A 79 -19.77 1.21 -13.24
C LYS A 79 -18.24 1.28 -13.34
N SER A 80 -17.57 0.13 -13.45
CA SER A 80 -16.11 0.09 -13.54
C SER A 80 -15.62 0.86 -14.77
N ARG A 81 -14.52 1.60 -14.60
CA ARG A 81 -13.84 2.34 -15.66
C ARG A 81 -13.19 1.43 -16.70
N GLU A 82 -12.77 0.22 -16.31
CA GLU A 82 -12.08 -0.74 -17.18
C GLU A 82 -12.96 -1.94 -17.54
N LYS A 83 -14.07 -1.68 -18.24
CA LYS A 83 -15.05 -2.73 -18.59
C LYS A 83 -14.42 -3.94 -19.29
N SER A 84 -13.51 -3.73 -20.24
CA SER A 84 -12.84 -4.83 -20.95
C SER A 84 -11.98 -5.71 -20.03
N PHE A 85 -11.35 -5.13 -19.01
CA PHE A 85 -10.60 -5.88 -18.01
C PHE A 85 -11.54 -6.75 -17.18
N ILE A 86 -12.66 -6.17 -16.72
CA ILE A 86 -13.67 -6.88 -15.92
C ILE A 86 -14.33 -8.01 -16.72
N GLU A 87 -14.63 -7.81 -18.01
CA GLU A 87 -15.15 -8.90 -18.85
C GLU A 87 -14.13 -10.04 -18.97
N LYS A 88 -12.83 -9.74 -19.12
CA LYS A 88 -11.79 -10.76 -19.08
C LYS A 88 -11.69 -11.47 -17.72
N THR A 89 -11.88 -10.75 -16.60
CA THR A 89 -11.98 -11.39 -15.29
C THR A 89 -13.12 -12.41 -15.25
N LYS A 90 -14.28 -12.11 -15.84
CA LYS A 90 -15.42 -13.05 -15.87
C LYS A 90 -15.16 -14.29 -16.72
N GLU A 91 -14.35 -14.17 -17.76
CA GLU A 91 -13.95 -15.30 -18.60
C GLU A 91 -13.03 -16.28 -17.84
N ILE A 92 -12.20 -15.78 -16.93
CA ILE A 92 -11.11 -16.53 -16.26
C ILE A 92 -11.50 -17.03 -14.86
N TYR A 93 -12.47 -16.38 -14.20
CA TYR A 93 -12.82 -16.65 -12.81
C TYR A 93 -14.32 -16.91 -12.61
N GLU A 94 -14.63 -17.77 -11.65
CA GLU A 94 -15.99 -18.04 -11.19
C GLU A 94 -16.50 -16.87 -10.35
N ILE A 95 -17.38 -16.06 -10.95
CA ILE A 95 -17.90 -14.85 -10.31
C ILE A 95 -19.09 -15.11 -9.36
N ASN A 96 -19.74 -16.27 -9.45
CA ASN A 96 -20.96 -16.58 -8.69
C ASN A 96 -20.72 -16.66 -7.17
N LYS A 97 -19.47 -16.89 -6.75
CA LYS A 97 -19.05 -16.92 -5.35
C LYS A 97 -18.88 -15.52 -4.76
N VAL A 98 -18.78 -14.48 -5.59
CA VAL A 98 -18.71 -13.09 -5.17
C VAL A 98 -20.11 -12.61 -4.85
N LYS A 99 -20.46 -12.63 -3.56
CA LYS A 99 -21.76 -12.18 -3.06
C LYS A 99 -21.60 -11.44 -1.74
N ILE A 100 -21.99 -10.18 -1.73
CA ILE A 100 -21.96 -9.34 -0.52
C ILE A 100 -23.36 -9.30 0.08
N SER A 101 -23.46 -9.76 1.32
CA SER A 101 -24.70 -9.75 2.11
C SER A 101 -25.12 -8.33 2.46
N PHE A 102 -26.39 -8.18 2.81
CA PHE A 102 -26.97 -6.92 3.27
C PHE A 102 -26.22 -6.33 4.48
N GLU A 103 -25.88 -7.17 5.47
CA GLU A 103 -25.14 -6.78 6.67
C GLU A 103 -23.75 -6.24 6.33
N GLN A 104 -23.07 -6.88 5.39
CA GLN A 104 -21.76 -6.43 4.91
C GLN A 104 -21.86 -5.10 4.15
N ILE A 105 -22.89 -4.92 3.31
CA ILE A 105 -23.13 -3.64 2.60
C ILE A 105 -23.34 -2.51 3.60
N VAL A 106 -24.20 -2.70 4.59
CA VAL A 106 -24.48 -1.69 5.63
C VAL A 106 -23.20 -1.33 6.41
N LYS A 107 -22.43 -2.35 6.81
CA LYS A 107 -21.15 -2.14 7.51
C LYS A 107 -20.17 -1.33 6.65
N ILE A 108 -19.98 -1.70 5.39
CA ILE A 108 -19.06 -1.01 4.49
C ILE A 108 -19.56 0.42 4.24
N GLN A 109 -20.84 0.64 3.96
CA GLN A 109 -21.41 1.99 3.78
C GLN A 109 -21.15 2.90 4.98
N TYR A 110 -21.32 2.37 6.20
CA TYR A 110 -21.00 3.11 7.42
C TYR A 110 -19.52 3.50 7.50
N GLN A 111 -18.63 2.54 7.26
CA GLN A 111 -17.18 2.76 7.30
C GLN A 111 -16.75 3.78 6.24
N LEU A 112 -17.23 3.65 5.00
CA LEU A 112 -16.95 4.60 3.92
C LEU A 112 -17.42 6.02 4.28
N LYS A 113 -18.62 6.18 4.85
CA LYS A 113 -19.18 7.49 5.22
C LYS A 113 -18.38 8.17 6.33
N LYS A 114 -17.88 7.42 7.31
CA LYS A 114 -17.12 7.96 8.45
C LYS A 114 -15.64 8.19 8.14
N ASN A 115 -15.05 7.38 7.24
CA ASN A 115 -13.62 7.40 7.01
C ASN A 115 -13.16 8.60 6.16
N GLY A 116 -12.43 9.53 6.78
CA GLY A 116 -11.95 10.76 6.17
C GLY A 116 -10.97 10.52 5.02
N TRP A 117 -10.14 9.47 5.11
CA TRP A 117 -9.21 9.10 4.04
C TRP A 117 -9.96 8.65 2.79
N TYR A 118 -10.92 7.74 2.92
CA TYR A 118 -11.76 7.33 1.80
C TYR A 118 -12.47 8.53 1.15
N GLN A 119 -13.06 9.42 1.95
CA GLN A 119 -13.72 10.62 1.43
C GLN A 119 -12.74 11.56 0.73
N TYR A 120 -11.53 11.75 1.27
CA TYR A 120 -10.48 12.53 0.62
C TYR A 120 -10.08 11.93 -0.73
N PHE A 121 -9.79 10.63 -0.78
CA PHE A 121 -9.39 9.94 -1.98
C PHE A 121 -10.48 9.91 -3.04
N LYS A 122 -11.73 9.68 -2.63
CA LYS A 122 -12.92 9.73 -3.50
C LYS A 122 -13.09 11.10 -4.19
N ASN A 123 -12.76 12.19 -3.51
CA ASN A 123 -12.82 13.55 -4.09
C ASN A 123 -11.60 13.89 -4.96
N HIS A 124 -10.58 13.02 -4.99
CA HIS A 124 -9.36 13.18 -5.78
C HIS A 124 -9.16 12.05 -6.80
N VAL A 125 -10.19 11.25 -7.12
CA VAL A 125 -10.09 10.07 -7.99
C VAL A 125 -9.50 10.39 -9.38
N GLU A 126 -9.76 11.57 -9.93
CA GLU A 126 -9.16 11.97 -11.22
C GLU A 126 -7.63 12.15 -11.16
N LYS A 127 -7.07 12.32 -9.96
CA LYS A 127 -5.62 12.51 -9.71
C LYS A 127 -4.95 11.28 -9.12
N ILE A 128 -5.70 10.22 -8.83
CA ILE A 128 -5.19 8.99 -8.20
C ILE A 128 -5.57 7.82 -9.09
N THR A 129 -4.58 7.30 -9.81
CA THR A 129 -4.78 6.19 -10.75
C THR A 129 -4.07 4.92 -10.29
N THR A 130 -3.06 5.08 -9.42
CA THR A 130 -2.23 4.00 -8.90
C THR A 130 -2.15 4.02 -7.38
N TRP A 131 -1.70 2.91 -6.80
CA TRP A 131 -1.38 2.83 -5.37
C TRP A 131 -0.22 3.78 -4.99
N ILE A 132 0.66 4.14 -5.92
CA ILE A 132 1.75 5.11 -5.69
C ILE A 132 1.17 6.53 -5.57
N ASP A 133 0.23 6.90 -6.46
CA ASP A 133 -0.46 8.20 -6.36
C ASP A 133 -1.20 8.34 -5.03
N PHE A 134 -1.76 7.24 -4.52
CA PHE A 134 -2.40 7.17 -3.21
C PHE A 134 -1.41 7.49 -2.09
N GLU A 135 -0.20 6.91 -2.11
CA GLU A 135 0.83 7.17 -1.10
C GLU A 135 1.27 8.64 -1.12
N GLN A 136 1.49 9.22 -2.31
CA GLN A 136 1.82 10.64 -2.45
C GLN A 136 0.71 11.55 -1.90
N LYS A 137 -0.56 11.13 -1.99
CA LYS A 137 -1.69 11.88 -1.45
C LYS A 137 -1.77 11.82 0.07
N ILE A 138 -1.34 10.72 0.70
CA ILE A 138 -1.12 10.67 2.15
C ILE A 138 -0.04 11.69 2.54
N GLU A 139 1.10 11.66 1.85
CA GLU A 139 2.20 12.59 2.13
C GLU A 139 1.76 14.05 2.02
N GLU A 140 0.99 14.41 0.98
CA GLU A 140 0.46 15.76 0.79
C GLU A 140 -0.36 16.24 2.01
N VAL A 141 -1.25 15.38 2.55
CA VAL A 141 -2.05 15.72 3.73
C VAL A 141 -1.17 15.91 4.96
N LEU A 142 -0.17 15.04 5.15
CA LEU A 142 0.74 15.13 6.30
C LEU A 142 1.62 16.39 6.24
N VAL A 143 2.11 16.77 5.05
CA VAL A 143 2.88 18.00 4.86
C VAL A 143 2.02 19.24 5.13
N ILE A 144 0.77 19.23 4.65
CA ILE A 144 -0.20 20.29 4.95
C ILE A 144 -0.43 20.39 6.46
N LEU A 145 -0.59 19.27 7.16
CA LEU A 145 -0.73 19.24 8.60
C LEU A 145 0.52 19.82 9.28
N ALA A 146 1.71 19.32 8.97
CA ALA A 146 2.96 19.77 9.58
C ALA A 146 3.18 21.27 9.41
N THR A 147 2.92 21.79 8.21
CA THR A 147 2.97 23.23 7.93
C THR A 147 1.92 24.02 8.73
N SER A 148 0.73 23.44 8.92
CA SER A 148 -0.35 24.08 9.68
C SER A 148 -0.04 24.11 11.18
N VAL A 149 0.58 23.06 11.72
CA VAL A 149 1.04 22.99 13.12
C VAL A 149 2.01 24.13 13.42
N VAL A 150 3.03 24.33 12.59
CA VAL A 150 4.02 25.41 12.76
C VAL A 150 3.34 26.77 12.82
N LYS A 151 2.31 27.01 12.01
CA LYS A 151 1.57 28.28 12.02
C LYS A 151 0.72 28.46 13.27
N LEU A 152 0.07 27.40 13.74
CA LEU A 152 -0.75 27.41 14.95
C LEU A 152 0.11 27.61 16.21
N GLU A 153 1.26 26.95 16.31
CA GLU A 153 2.17 27.06 17.45
C GLU A 153 2.84 28.45 17.54
N ASN A 154 3.10 29.09 16.40
CA ASN A 154 3.69 30.43 16.37
C ASN A 154 2.70 31.57 16.66
N THR A 155 1.41 31.26 16.87
CA THR A 155 0.39 32.27 17.16
C THR A 155 0.26 32.42 18.67
N GLU A 156 0.67 33.57 19.22
CA GLU A 156 0.44 33.89 20.63
C GLU A 156 -1.07 34.04 20.89
N ILE A 157 -1.61 33.24 21.80
CA ILE A 157 -3.02 33.32 22.19
C ILE A 157 -3.17 34.42 23.24
N ASP A 158 -3.61 35.62 22.83
CA ASP A 158 -4.05 36.62 23.80
C ASP A 158 -5.40 36.20 24.39
N ARG A 159 -5.46 36.05 25.73
CA ARG A 159 -6.65 35.54 26.46
C ARG A 159 -7.89 36.41 26.30
N TYR A 160 -7.76 37.61 25.74
CA TYR A 160 -8.84 38.59 25.61
C TYR A 160 -9.38 38.77 24.18
N ASP A 161 -8.81 38.11 23.15
CA ASP A 161 -9.30 38.22 21.76
C ASP A 161 -9.44 36.86 21.04
N TYR A 162 -10.58 36.20 21.27
CA TYR A 162 -10.96 34.93 20.62
C TYR A 162 -11.02 34.97 19.08
N ARG A 163 -10.87 36.14 18.44
CA ARG A 163 -10.82 36.29 16.98
C ARG A 163 -9.47 35.85 16.37
N GLN A 164 -8.44 35.67 17.20
CA GLN A 164 -7.09 35.29 16.76
C GLN A 164 -6.91 33.78 16.50
N LEU A 165 -7.86 32.94 16.95
CA LEU A 165 -7.89 31.49 16.69
C LEU A 165 -8.69 31.09 15.44
N ASP A 166 -9.12 32.06 14.63
CA ASP A 166 -9.77 31.76 13.36
C ASP A 166 -8.73 31.20 12.38
N VAL A 167 -8.79 29.89 12.14
CA VAL A 167 -7.86 29.20 11.24
C VAL A 167 -7.92 29.72 9.81
N SER A 168 -9.01 30.38 9.38
CA SER A 168 -9.06 31.03 8.07
C SER A 168 -8.12 32.23 7.92
N ASN A 169 -7.66 32.82 9.03
CA ASN A 169 -6.65 33.88 9.01
C ASN A 169 -5.21 33.32 8.95
N LEU A 170 -5.01 32.07 9.36
CA LEU A 170 -3.68 31.45 9.49
C LEU A 170 -3.36 30.50 8.32
N LEU A 171 -4.37 29.78 7.85
CA LEU A 171 -4.25 28.73 6.86
C LEU A 171 -4.95 29.14 5.56
N SER A 172 -4.42 28.65 4.43
CA SER A 172 -5.10 28.86 3.15
C SER A 172 -6.41 28.06 3.12
N GLN A 173 -7.41 28.55 2.38
CA GLN A 173 -8.67 27.82 2.19
C GLN A 173 -8.44 26.41 1.63
N LYS A 174 -7.43 26.24 0.76
CA LYS A 174 -7.03 24.92 0.25
C LYS A 174 -6.64 23.99 1.39
N ASN A 175 -5.76 24.43 2.30
CA ASN A 175 -5.29 23.61 3.41
C ASN A 175 -6.43 23.26 4.37
N ILE A 176 -7.29 24.23 4.69
CA ILE A 176 -8.47 24.02 5.55
C ILE A 176 -9.40 22.98 4.91
N ASN A 177 -9.70 23.12 3.62
CA ASN A 177 -10.56 22.17 2.90
C ASN A 177 -9.97 20.75 2.91
N THR A 178 -8.65 20.62 2.71
CA THR A 178 -7.98 19.31 2.77
C THR A 178 -8.04 18.71 4.17
N LEU A 179 -7.74 19.47 5.22
CA LEU A 179 -7.75 18.96 6.59
C LEU A 179 -9.19 18.69 7.08
N ASN A 180 -10.19 19.36 6.53
CA ASN A 180 -11.60 19.19 6.92
C ASN A 180 -12.25 17.90 6.42
N PHE A 181 -11.62 17.15 5.51
CA PHE A 181 -11.98 15.73 5.30
C PHE A 181 -11.86 14.91 6.58
N PHE A 182 -11.03 15.36 7.51
CA PHE A 182 -10.76 14.74 8.81
C PHE A 182 -11.41 15.50 9.97
N GLY A 183 -12.29 16.46 9.66
CA GLY A 183 -12.98 17.31 10.62
C GLY A 183 -12.03 18.14 11.51
N PHE A 184 -10.96 18.66 10.92
CA PHE A 184 -9.94 19.47 11.57
C PHE A 184 -10.49 20.75 12.20
N SER A 185 -11.43 21.42 11.53
CA SER A 185 -12.06 22.65 12.02
C SER A 185 -13.58 22.59 12.02
N GLU A 186 -14.19 23.47 12.80
CA GLU A 186 -15.62 23.71 12.87
C GLU A 186 -15.91 25.19 12.62
N ASN A 187 -16.99 25.47 11.89
CA ASN A 187 -17.41 26.84 11.67
C ASN A 187 -18.36 27.27 12.80
N VAL A 188 -18.08 28.43 13.39
CA VAL A 188 -18.91 29.08 14.40
C VAL A 188 -19.43 30.39 13.81
N GLY A 189 -20.74 30.62 13.91
CA GLY A 189 -21.41 31.79 13.33
C GLY A 189 -22.35 31.43 12.17
N GLY A 190 -22.71 32.43 11.35
CA GLY A 190 -23.73 32.29 10.31
C GLY A 190 -25.10 32.85 10.72
N ASN A 191 -26.15 32.40 10.04
CA ASN A 191 -27.51 32.89 10.26
C ASN A 191 -28.15 32.23 11.48
N ILE A 192 -28.16 32.94 12.62
CA ILE A 192 -28.81 32.48 13.84
C ILE A 192 -30.25 32.99 13.86
N ARG A 193 -31.21 32.09 14.10
CA ARG A 193 -32.61 32.46 14.36
C ARG A 193 -32.81 32.81 15.83
N LEU A 194 -33.15 34.07 16.09
CA LEU A 194 -33.58 34.58 17.38
C LEU A 194 -35.07 34.93 17.28
N GLY A 195 -35.92 33.99 17.67
CA GLY A 195 -37.37 34.10 17.46
C GLY A 195 -37.73 34.12 15.98
N THR A 196 -38.40 35.18 15.51
CA THR A 196 -38.77 35.39 14.10
C THR A 196 -37.69 36.10 13.26
N ARG A 197 -36.58 36.56 13.88
CA ARG A 197 -35.51 37.28 13.20
C ARG A 197 -34.33 36.38 12.89
N ILE A 198 -33.76 36.54 11.70
CA ILE A 198 -32.49 35.94 11.31
C ILE A 198 -31.41 37.01 11.51
N GLN A 199 -30.41 36.71 12.32
CA GLN A 199 -29.24 37.55 12.53
C GLN A 199 -28.01 36.86 11.93
N ALA A 200 -27.31 37.55 11.03
CA ALA A 200 -26.04 37.08 10.50
C ALA A 200 -24.92 37.44 11.48
N ILE A 201 -24.19 36.43 11.96
CA ILE A 201 -22.96 36.58 12.73
C ILE A 201 -21.78 36.23 11.82
N PRO A 202 -20.63 36.94 11.89
CA PRO A 202 -19.44 36.59 11.12
C PRO A 202 -19.12 35.10 11.26
N LEU A 203 -18.90 34.43 10.13
CA LEU A 203 -18.50 33.02 10.11
C LEU A 203 -17.01 32.96 10.45
N GLN A 204 -16.69 32.30 11.55
CA GLN A 204 -15.32 32.08 12.01
C GLN A 204 -15.03 30.59 11.97
N THR A 205 -13.81 30.21 11.60
CA THR A 205 -13.42 28.81 11.51
C THR A 205 -12.48 28.50 12.66
N TYR A 206 -12.85 27.61 13.58
CA TYR A 206 -12.02 27.26 14.73
C TYR A 206 -11.52 25.83 14.62
N VAL A 207 -10.34 25.55 15.16
CA VAL A 207 -9.86 24.17 15.33
C VAL A 207 -10.88 23.38 16.14
N ASN A 208 -11.16 22.15 15.71
CA ASN A 208 -12.10 21.29 16.40
C ASN A 208 -11.59 21.00 17.82
N PRO A 209 -12.39 21.28 18.88
CA PRO A 209 -11.95 21.10 20.27
C PRO A 209 -11.43 19.70 20.58
N ARG A 210 -11.88 18.66 19.87
CA ARG A 210 -11.39 17.28 20.07
C ARG A 210 -9.89 17.11 19.80
N PHE A 211 -9.30 18.01 19.03
CA PHE A 211 -7.88 18.05 18.71
C PHE A 211 -7.11 19.10 19.49
N CYS A 212 -7.69 19.65 20.54
CA CYS A 212 -7.02 20.54 21.47
C CYS A 212 -6.61 19.79 22.75
N HIS A 213 -5.60 20.29 23.45
CA HIS A 213 -5.14 19.69 24.70
C HIS A 213 -6.27 19.63 25.74
N GLY A 214 -6.58 18.44 26.25
CA GLY A 214 -7.70 18.24 27.19
C GLY A 214 -9.09 18.52 26.58
N LYS A 215 -9.21 18.48 25.25
CA LYS A 215 -10.43 18.80 24.49
C LYS A 215 -10.95 20.23 24.73
N ASN A 216 -10.06 21.16 25.05
CA ASN A 216 -10.39 22.56 25.29
C ASN A 216 -9.56 23.46 24.36
N ILE A 217 -10.26 24.32 23.61
CA ILE A 217 -9.66 25.26 22.66
C ILE A 217 -8.65 26.21 23.31
N ASP A 218 -8.87 26.58 24.58
CA ASP A 218 -8.00 27.48 25.34
C ASP A 218 -6.61 26.89 25.59
N ASN A 219 -6.49 25.56 25.57
CA ASN A 219 -5.22 24.87 25.77
C ASN A 219 -4.42 24.67 24.47
N GLY A 220 -4.92 25.19 23.34
CA GLY A 220 -4.24 25.11 22.05
C GLY A 220 -4.36 23.77 21.34
N PHE A 221 -3.97 23.76 20.06
CA PHE A 221 -4.01 22.58 19.19
C PHE A 221 -2.98 21.53 19.60
N SER A 222 -3.37 20.26 19.55
CA SER A 222 -2.52 19.10 19.78
C SER A 222 -2.28 18.36 18.47
N ALA A 223 -1.08 18.55 17.90
CA ALA A 223 -0.63 17.84 16.71
C ALA A 223 -0.70 16.32 16.89
N THR A 224 -0.29 15.82 18.06
CA THR A 224 -0.34 14.40 18.42
C THR A 224 -1.76 13.86 18.38
N ALA A 225 -2.74 14.53 19.02
CA ALA A 225 -4.12 14.05 19.03
C ALA A 225 -4.72 13.94 17.63
N PHE A 226 -4.37 14.87 16.73
CA PHE A 226 -4.84 14.83 15.35
C PHE A 226 -4.09 13.78 14.51
N LEU A 227 -2.78 13.61 14.70
CA LEU A 227 -2.00 12.56 14.05
C LEU A 227 -2.46 11.16 14.45
N ASP A 228 -2.73 10.93 15.74
CA ASP A 228 -3.25 9.66 16.24
C ASP A 228 -4.61 9.35 15.59
N PHE A 229 -5.48 10.36 15.46
CA PHE A 229 -6.74 10.24 14.74
C PHE A 229 -6.53 9.90 13.25
N LEU A 230 -5.65 10.61 12.54
CA LEU A 230 -5.35 10.32 11.14
C LEU A 230 -4.80 8.91 10.94
N HIS A 231 -3.97 8.42 11.88
CA HIS A 231 -3.41 7.08 11.84
C HIS A 231 -4.49 6.02 12.05
N GLN A 232 -5.38 6.23 13.04
CA GLN A 232 -6.53 5.35 13.26
C GLN A 232 -7.42 5.29 12.01
N GLU A 233 -7.74 6.44 11.42
CA GLU A 233 -8.53 6.51 10.19
C GLU A 233 -7.85 5.77 9.02
N LEU A 234 -6.51 5.80 8.93
CA LEU A 234 -5.78 5.06 7.89
C LEU A 234 -5.87 3.55 8.12
N GLU A 235 -5.75 3.09 9.36
CA GLU A 235 -5.95 1.67 9.69
C GLU A 235 -7.38 1.22 9.39
N GLU A 236 -8.38 2.07 9.65
CA GLU A 236 -9.77 1.78 9.26
C GLU A 236 -9.95 1.71 7.74
N PHE A 237 -9.26 2.57 6.97
CA PHE A 237 -9.23 2.49 5.51
C PHE A 237 -8.59 1.17 5.03
N ILE A 238 -7.46 0.77 5.64
CA ILE A 238 -6.80 -0.50 5.35
C ILE A 238 -7.74 -1.68 5.61
N GLN A 239 -8.60 -1.61 6.65
CA GLN A 239 -9.60 -2.64 6.91
C GLN A 239 -10.71 -2.68 5.85
N ILE A 240 -11.11 -1.53 5.30
CA ILE A 240 -12.04 -1.47 4.15
C ILE A 240 -11.38 -2.13 2.93
N PHE A 241 -10.11 -1.84 2.67
CA PHE A 241 -9.35 -2.47 1.59
C PHE A 241 -9.16 -3.98 1.80
N ASN A 242 -8.86 -4.42 3.02
CA ASN A 242 -8.82 -5.84 3.37
C ASN A 242 -10.17 -6.53 3.08
N SER A 243 -11.29 -5.86 3.41
CA SER A 243 -12.63 -6.39 3.13
C SER A 243 -12.89 -6.53 1.63
N TYR A 244 -12.38 -5.63 0.80
CA TYR A 244 -12.43 -5.78 -0.66
C TYR A 244 -11.67 -7.03 -1.12
N LEU A 245 -10.45 -7.24 -0.60
CA LEU A 245 -9.64 -8.40 -0.96
C LEU A 245 -10.30 -9.71 -0.50
N GLU A 246 -10.82 -9.79 0.73
CA GLU A 246 -11.43 -11.00 1.27
C GLU A 246 -12.80 -11.35 0.68
N LEU A 247 -13.68 -10.35 0.51
CA LEU A 247 -15.07 -10.60 0.14
C LEU A 247 -15.26 -10.73 -1.37
N ILE A 248 -14.29 -10.24 -2.16
CA ILE A 248 -14.40 -10.17 -3.61
C ILE A 248 -13.23 -10.89 -4.25
N ILE A 249 -12.00 -10.40 -4.05
CA ILE A 249 -10.83 -10.91 -4.79
C ILE A 249 -10.52 -12.36 -4.43
N ASP A 250 -10.53 -12.70 -3.15
CA ASP A 250 -10.30 -14.07 -2.65
C ASP A 250 -11.36 -15.06 -3.17
N LYS A 251 -12.60 -14.58 -3.39
CA LYS A 251 -13.73 -15.39 -3.87
C LYS A 251 -13.68 -15.69 -5.36
N LEU A 252 -12.81 -15.02 -6.12
CA LEU A 252 -12.55 -15.34 -7.52
C LEU A 252 -11.69 -16.60 -7.60
N SER A 253 -12.33 -17.76 -7.74
CA SER A 253 -11.66 -19.03 -8.05
C SER A 253 -11.58 -19.22 -9.55
N SER A 254 -10.40 -19.62 -10.02
CA SER A 254 -10.12 -19.75 -11.44
C SER A 254 -10.92 -20.88 -12.10
N THR A 255 -11.37 -20.66 -13.34
CA THR A 255 -12.12 -21.64 -14.15
C THR A 255 -11.24 -22.36 -15.19
N CYS A 256 -9.98 -21.95 -15.29
CA CYS A 256 -8.97 -22.46 -16.22
C CYS A 256 -7.66 -22.76 -15.49
N GLU A 257 -6.82 -23.61 -16.09
CA GLU A 257 -5.44 -23.77 -15.66
C GLU A 257 -4.59 -22.64 -16.24
N PHE A 258 -3.66 -22.11 -15.43
CA PHE A 258 -2.71 -21.09 -15.87
C PHE A 258 -1.41 -21.76 -16.26
N ALA A 259 -0.97 -21.51 -17.48
CA ALA A 259 0.35 -21.93 -17.95
C ALA A 259 1.14 -20.70 -18.42
N ILE A 260 2.34 -20.53 -17.86
CA ILE A 260 3.28 -19.49 -18.30
C ILE A 260 4.07 -20.08 -19.47
N LYS A 261 3.83 -19.60 -20.70
CA LYS A 261 4.59 -20.02 -21.87
C LYS A 261 5.78 -19.10 -22.12
N THR A 262 6.96 -19.62 -21.84
CA THR A 262 8.21 -19.22 -22.50
C THR A 262 9.23 -20.35 -22.35
N ASP A 263 9.98 -20.64 -23.42
CA ASP A 263 11.02 -21.68 -23.43
C ASP A 263 12.11 -21.43 -22.37
N GLU A 264 12.16 -20.19 -21.85
CA GLU A 264 13.10 -19.74 -20.83
C GLU A 264 12.43 -19.52 -19.45
N TRP A 265 11.17 -19.94 -19.25
CA TRP A 265 10.52 -19.78 -17.94
C TRP A 265 11.15 -20.75 -16.96
N ILE A 266 11.61 -20.22 -15.84
CA ILE A 266 12.17 -21.04 -14.77
C ILE A 266 11.27 -20.88 -13.56
N TYR A 267 10.77 -22.01 -13.06
CA TYR A 267 9.97 -22.04 -11.85
C TYR A 267 10.82 -21.53 -10.67
N PRO A 268 10.28 -20.61 -9.84
CA PRO A 268 11.00 -20.02 -8.74
C PRO A 268 11.18 -21.03 -7.60
N ASP A 269 12.30 -20.93 -6.89
CA ASP A 269 12.53 -21.62 -5.62
C ASP A 269 11.97 -20.83 -4.42
N LYS A 270 11.76 -19.51 -4.60
CA LYS A 270 11.27 -18.56 -3.58
C LYS A 270 10.57 -17.39 -4.26
N ILE A 271 9.55 -16.86 -3.59
CA ILE A 271 8.84 -15.66 -4.02
C ILE A 271 8.97 -14.56 -2.98
N PHE A 272 9.22 -13.33 -3.43
CA PHE A 272 9.01 -12.11 -2.66
C PHE A 272 7.83 -11.36 -3.29
N SER A 273 6.71 -11.29 -2.58
CA SER A 273 5.50 -10.64 -3.05
C SER A 273 5.36 -9.26 -2.45
N PHE A 274 5.22 -8.27 -3.32
CA PHE A 274 4.73 -6.93 -2.99
C PHE A 274 3.20 -6.85 -3.15
N ASN A 275 2.55 -7.91 -3.63
CA ASN A 275 1.10 -7.99 -3.68
C ASN A 275 0.55 -8.38 -2.33
N TYR A 276 -0.61 -7.83 -2.02
CA TYR A 276 -1.37 -8.25 -0.85
C TYR A 276 -2.03 -9.61 -1.04
N THR A 277 -2.18 -10.06 -2.29
CA THR A 277 -2.83 -11.32 -2.67
C THR A 277 -1.84 -12.46 -2.92
N ASN A 278 -2.33 -13.70 -2.84
CA ASN A 278 -1.55 -14.92 -3.03
C ASN A 278 -1.70 -15.53 -4.43
N THR A 279 -1.88 -14.70 -5.48
CA THR A 279 -2.18 -15.12 -6.86
C THR A 279 -1.28 -16.24 -7.37
N TYR A 280 0.03 -16.16 -7.12
CA TYR A 280 0.95 -17.20 -7.58
C TYR A 280 0.66 -18.55 -6.92
N GLN A 281 0.57 -18.57 -5.59
CA GLN A 281 0.33 -19.79 -4.82
C GLN A 281 -1.04 -20.40 -5.14
N LYS A 282 -2.03 -19.57 -5.43
CA LYS A 282 -3.39 -19.99 -5.78
C LYS A 282 -3.48 -20.64 -7.16
N ASN A 283 -2.72 -20.14 -8.12
CA ASN A 283 -2.88 -20.50 -9.54
C ASN A 283 -1.78 -21.42 -10.10
N TYR A 284 -0.63 -21.52 -9.44
CA TYR A 284 0.51 -22.29 -9.95
C TYR A 284 1.01 -23.34 -8.95
N ASP A 285 1.63 -22.91 -7.85
CA ASP A 285 2.21 -23.82 -6.87
C ASP A 285 2.10 -23.24 -5.45
N SER A 286 1.23 -23.86 -4.66
CA SER A 286 0.97 -23.48 -3.28
C SER A 286 2.10 -23.84 -2.30
N SER A 287 3.03 -24.71 -2.71
CA SER A 287 4.14 -25.18 -1.86
C SER A 287 5.34 -24.24 -1.84
N ILE A 288 5.41 -23.28 -2.78
CA ILE A 288 6.53 -22.35 -2.88
C ILE A 288 6.52 -21.38 -1.71
N ASP A 289 7.66 -21.32 -1.03
CA ASP A 289 7.93 -20.38 0.05
C ASP A 289 7.81 -18.94 -0.48
N THR A 290 6.91 -18.16 0.13
CA THR A 290 6.52 -16.83 -0.34
C THR A 290 6.55 -15.84 0.83
N ASP A 291 7.39 -14.81 0.73
CA ASP A 291 7.44 -13.72 1.70
C ASP A 291 6.64 -12.52 1.21
N TYR A 292 5.67 -12.07 2.02
CA TYR A 292 4.83 -10.91 1.72
C TYR A 292 5.43 -9.63 2.31
N LEU A 293 6.18 -8.89 1.51
CA LEU A 293 6.97 -7.74 1.95
C LEU A 293 6.12 -6.52 2.36
N HIS A 294 4.94 -6.38 1.76
CA HIS A 294 3.94 -5.38 2.13
C HIS A 294 2.82 -5.96 2.99
N GLY A 295 3.01 -7.17 3.53
CA GLY A 295 1.95 -7.90 4.22
C GLY A 295 0.91 -8.47 3.28
N SER A 296 -0.08 -9.15 3.88
CA SER A 296 -1.11 -9.91 3.16
C SER A 296 -2.50 -9.61 3.72
N PHE A 297 -3.51 -9.79 2.88
CA PHE A 297 -4.91 -9.71 3.31
C PHE A 297 -5.32 -10.93 4.14
N GLY A 298 -6.39 -10.80 4.92
CA GLY A 298 -6.96 -11.90 5.69
C GLY A 298 -7.36 -11.50 7.11
N THR A 299 -7.88 -12.47 7.87
CA THR A 299 -8.35 -12.24 9.24
C THR A 299 -7.29 -11.70 10.19
N LYS A 300 -6.01 -12.02 9.93
CA LYS A 300 -4.83 -11.47 10.61
C LYS A 300 -4.02 -10.59 9.66
N GLN A 301 -4.69 -9.74 8.89
CA GLN A 301 -4.03 -8.87 7.92
C GLN A 301 -2.91 -8.06 8.57
N ASN A 302 -1.83 -7.90 7.84
CA ASN A 302 -0.69 -7.07 8.21
C ASN A 302 -0.28 -6.13 7.06
N ILE A 303 -1.27 -5.67 6.29
CA ILE A 303 -1.11 -4.82 5.12
C ILE A 303 -0.35 -3.53 5.50
N VAL A 304 0.69 -3.27 4.72
CA VAL A 304 1.50 -2.06 4.75
C VAL A 304 1.06 -1.18 3.60
N LEU A 305 0.52 -0.01 3.94
CA LEU A 305 -0.01 0.97 3.00
C LEU A 305 0.23 2.36 3.58
N GLY A 306 1.31 2.98 3.15
CA GLY A 306 1.83 4.22 3.73
C GLY A 306 2.93 4.83 2.87
N ILE A 307 3.47 5.96 3.30
CA ILE A 307 4.50 6.69 2.57
C ILE A 307 5.87 6.00 2.71
N SER A 308 6.77 6.24 1.76
CA SER A 308 8.11 5.63 1.76
C SER A 308 8.92 6.04 2.98
N GLU A 309 9.11 7.34 3.15
CA GLU A 309 9.94 7.96 4.18
C GLU A 309 9.44 9.37 4.51
N LEU A 310 9.93 9.96 5.60
CA LEU A 310 9.69 11.36 5.94
C LEU A 310 10.79 12.23 5.30
N HIS A 311 10.54 12.75 4.10
CA HIS A 311 11.51 13.63 3.44
C HIS A 311 11.56 15.03 4.07
N ASP A 312 10.41 15.58 4.47
CA ASP A 312 10.31 16.92 5.07
C ASP A 312 10.63 16.90 6.58
N ASP A 313 11.51 17.79 7.03
CA ASP A 313 11.89 17.88 8.45
C ASP A 313 10.72 18.29 9.36
N SER A 314 9.71 18.99 8.83
CA SER A 314 8.47 19.30 9.57
C SER A 314 7.68 18.05 9.91
N LEU A 315 7.68 17.02 9.06
CA LEU A 315 7.04 15.72 9.33
C LEU A 315 7.76 14.98 10.46
N LYS A 316 9.10 15.06 10.49
CA LYS A 316 9.91 14.48 11.58
C LYS A 316 9.64 15.17 12.91
N LYS A 317 9.49 16.50 12.91
CA LYS A 317 9.17 17.28 14.12
C LYS A 317 7.87 16.85 14.77
N ILE A 318 6.83 16.60 13.96
CA ILE A 318 5.53 16.11 14.46
C ILE A 318 5.50 14.59 14.68
N LYS A 319 6.62 13.88 14.45
CA LYS A 319 6.77 12.42 14.61
C LYS A 319 5.74 11.60 13.80
N ALA A 320 5.49 11.97 12.55
CA ALA A 320 4.56 11.26 11.65
C ALA A 320 5.06 9.88 11.18
N TYR A 321 5.98 9.23 11.90
CA TYR A 321 6.60 7.96 11.51
C TYR A 321 5.60 6.82 11.35
N GLY A 322 4.47 6.84 12.06
CA GLY A 322 3.40 5.84 11.95
C GLY A 322 2.83 5.67 10.53
N PHE A 323 2.98 6.69 9.67
CA PHE A 323 2.53 6.65 8.27
C PHE A 323 3.57 6.05 7.32
N THR A 324 4.81 5.85 7.77
CA THR A 324 5.88 5.29 6.93
C THR A 324 5.73 3.77 6.80
N LYS A 325 6.02 3.25 5.61
CA LYS A 325 6.04 1.79 5.36
C LYS A 325 7.02 1.10 6.30
N TYR A 326 8.19 1.69 6.55
CA TYR A 326 9.19 1.13 7.47
C TYR A 326 8.61 0.90 8.88
N HIS A 327 7.98 1.93 9.46
CA HIS A 327 7.36 1.80 10.78
C HIS A 327 6.24 0.75 10.77
N GLN A 328 5.36 0.77 9.77
CA GLN A 328 4.26 -0.20 9.66
C GLN A 328 4.78 -1.64 9.54
N LYS A 329 5.86 -1.89 8.78
CA LYS A 329 6.49 -3.21 8.66
C LYS A 329 6.99 -3.73 10.01
N LEU A 330 7.67 -2.88 10.78
CA LEU A 330 8.14 -3.23 12.12
C LEU A 330 6.99 -3.47 13.10
N PHE A 331 5.94 -2.65 13.03
CA PHE A 331 4.81 -2.72 13.94
C PHE A 331 3.87 -3.91 13.65
N LYS A 332 3.73 -4.30 12.38
CA LYS A 332 2.83 -5.37 11.92
C LYS A 332 3.54 -6.71 11.71
N ASP A 333 4.77 -6.84 12.21
CA ASP A 333 5.60 -8.06 12.10
C ASP A 333 5.61 -8.65 10.68
N THR A 334 5.79 -7.80 9.65
CA THR A 334 5.84 -8.31 8.27
C THR A 334 7.11 -9.10 8.02
N GLN A 335 7.14 -9.88 6.93
CA GLN A 335 8.34 -10.61 6.50
C GLN A 335 9.36 -9.68 5.83
N TYR A 336 9.77 -8.61 6.50
CA TYR A 336 10.59 -7.54 5.92
C TYR A 336 12.07 -7.92 5.73
N LEU A 337 12.50 -9.12 6.15
CA LEU A 337 13.87 -9.64 6.01
C LEU A 337 14.20 -10.01 4.55
N PHE A 338 14.26 -9.00 3.69
CA PHE A 338 14.56 -9.15 2.27
C PHE A 338 16.06 -9.33 2.04
N LEU A 339 16.46 -10.46 1.46
CA LEU A 339 17.85 -10.79 1.08
C LEU A 339 18.91 -10.70 2.20
N ASP A 340 18.48 -10.52 3.45
CA ASP A 340 19.35 -10.28 4.61
C ASP A 340 20.36 -11.42 4.82
N LYS A 341 19.94 -12.67 4.58
CA LYS A 341 20.83 -13.84 4.59
C LYS A 341 22.01 -13.69 3.63
N PHE A 342 21.76 -13.21 2.41
CA PHE A 342 22.81 -13.02 1.40
C PHE A 342 23.70 -11.83 1.73
N LYS A 343 23.11 -10.72 2.20
CA LYS A 343 23.86 -9.54 2.66
C LYS A 343 24.79 -9.88 3.83
N LYS A 344 24.31 -10.62 4.83
CA LYS A 344 25.12 -11.12 5.95
C LYS A 344 26.25 -12.02 5.49
N LYS A 345 26.00 -12.92 4.52
CA LYS A 345 27.04 -13.76 3.90
C LYS A 345 28.13 -12.89 3.25
N ILE A 346 27.75 -11.92 2.42
CA ILE A 346 28.71 -11.00 1.78
C ILE A 346 29.53 -10.24 2.82
N GLN A 347 28.89 -9.71 3.86
CA GLN A 347 29.57 -8.97 4.91
C GLN A 347 30.56 -9.85 5.69
N GLN A 348 30.19 -11.09 5.97
CA GLN A 348 31.08 -12.05 6.63
C GLN A 348 32.25 -12.41 5.73
N ASP A 349 32.01 -12.68 4.45
CA ASP A 349 33.07 -13.00 3.48
C ASP A 349 34.07 -11.85 3.35
N LYS A 350 33.61 -10.59 3.38
CA LYS A 350 34.47 -9.39 3.39
C LYS A 350 35.38 -9.36 4.63
N LYS A 351 34.81 -9.61 5.82
CA LYS A 351 35.59 -9.65 7.09
C LYS A 351 36.64 -10.75 7.07
N ASP A 352 36.27 -11.95 6.60
CA ASP A 352 37.18 -13.10 6.50
C ASP A 352 38.36 -12.77 5.57
N ILE A 353 38.08 -12.15 4.42
CA ILE A 353 39.11 -11.76 3.44
C ILE A 353 40.05 -10.69 4.02
N GLU A 354 39.52 -9.68 4.71
CA GLU A 354 40.35 -8.65 5.36
C GLU A 354 41.24 -9.23 6.46
N GLU A 355 40.72 -10.19 7.22
CA GLU A 355 41.51 -10.90 8.22
C GLU A 355 42.64 -11.72 7.58
N LEU A 356 42.33 -12.48 6.52
CA LEU A 356 43.33 -13.25 5.78
C LEU A 356 44.39 -12.35 5.16
N LYS A 357 44.01 -11.21 4.56
CA LYS A 357 44.94 -10.21 4.03
C LYS A 357 45.90 -9.69 5.12
N ARG A 358 45.38 -9.38 6.32
CA ARG A 358 46.23 -8.94 7.44
C ARG A 358 47.22 -10.03 7.87
N LYS A 359 46.79 -11.29 7.95
CA LYS A 359 47.67 -12.43 8.29
C LYS A 359 48.79 -12.65 7.27
N VAL A 360 48.52 -12.44 5.98
CA VAL A 360 49.54 -12.50 4.92
C VAL A 360 50.60 -11.40 5.07
N MET A 361 50.21 -10.21 5.55
CA MET A 361 51.11 -9.06 5.71
C MET A 361 51.97 -9.11 6.99
N MET A 362 51.75 -10.08 7.89
CA MET A 362 52.55 -10.23 9.11
C MET A 362 53.92 -10.88 8.81
N PRO A 363 54.99 -10.48 9.51
CA PRO A 363 56.32 -11.10 9.37
C PRO A 363 56.36 -12.48 10.04
N LEU A 364 55.77 -13.49 9.38
CA LEU A 364 55.68 -14.89 9.83
C LEU A 364 56.46 -15.83 8.90
N GLN A 365 56.64 -17.09 9.32
CA GLN A 365 57.35 -18.11 8.52
C GLN A 365 56.70 -18.30 7.13
N SER A 366 57.55 -18.49 6.11
CA SER A 366 57.13 -18.56 4.70
C SER A 366 56.10 -19.65 4.39
N ALA A 367 56.15 -20.80 5.09
CA ALA A 367 55.18 -21.88 4.92
C ALA A 367 53.77 -21.48 5.42
N PHE A 368 53.69 -20.76 6.53
CA PHE A 368 52.43 -20.25 7.07
C PHE A 368 51.82 -19.21 6.12
N VAL A 369 52.62 -18.26 5.63
CA VAL A 369 52.16 -17.24 4.66
C VAL A 369 51.62 -17.89 3.38
N LYS A 370 52.29 -18.92 2.84
CA LYS A 370 51.80 -19.67 1.67
C LYS A 370 50.46 -20.35 1.93
N SER A 371 50.27 -20.98 3.09
CA SER A 371 49.01 -21.61 3.48
C SER A 371 47.87 -20.59 3.57
N VAL A 372 48.10 -19.45 4.22
CA VAL A 372 47.11 -18.39 4.35
C VAL A 372 46.80 -17.75 2.99
N GLN A 373 47.80 -17.61 2.11
CA GLN A 373 47.60 -17.13 0.75
C GLN A 373 46.70 -18.08 -0.07
N SER A 374 46.84 -19.40 0.09
CA SER A 374 45.96 -20.38 -0.56
C SER A 374 44.52 -20.20 -0.08
N GLN A 375 44.31 -20.10 1.23
CA GLN A 375 42.99 -19.86 1.83
C GLN A 375 42.37 -18.54 1.36
N LEU A 376 43.18 -17.48 1.24
CA LEU A 376 42.72 -16.20 0.70
C LEU A 376 42.25 -16.36 -0.75
N ASN A 377 43.01 -17.04 -1.60
CA ASN A 377 42.65 -17.27 -2.99
C ASN A 377 41.36 -18.11 -3.11
N GLU A 378 41.24 -19.19 -2.33
CA GLU A 378 40.02 -20.01 -2.27
C GLU A 378 38.80 -19.22 -1.82
N LYS A 379 38.95 -18.43 -0.76
CA LYS A 379 37.86 -17.58 -0.24
C LYS A 379 37.46 -16.52 -1.26
N MET A 380 38.43 -15.86 -1.91
CA MET A 380 38.15 -14.89 -2.96
C MET A 380 37.38 -15.52 -4.14
N ASN A 381 37.70 -16.77 -4.50
CA ASN A 381 37.05 -17.49 -5.59
C ASN A 381 35.68 -18.10 -5.23
N SER A 382 35.35 -18.25 -3.95
CA SER A 382 34.11 -18.90 -3.48
C SER A 382 32.99 -17.93 -3.06
N GLN A 383 33.11 -16.64 -3.41
CA GLN A 383 32.11 -15.60 -3.09
C GLN A 383 30.83 -15.65 -3.95
N CYS A 384 30.66 -16.71 -4.74
CA CYS A 384 29.48 -16.88 -5.58
C CYS A 384 28.19 -17.02 -4.75
N LEU A 385 27.12 -16.41 -5.23
CA LEU A 385 25.76 -16.54 -4.68
C LEU A 385 24.84 -17.36 -5.59
N ASP A 386 25.09 -17.39 -6.90
CA ASP A 386 24.30 -18.14 -7.89
C ASP A 386 22.78 -17.84 -7.80
N LEU A 387 22.43 -16.56 -7.91
CA LEU A 387 21.05 -16.07 -7.78
C LEU A 387 20.52 -15.49 -9.09
N ASN A 388 19.36 -15.96 -9.52
CA ASN A 388 18.63 -15.40 -10.65
C ASN A 388 17.33 -14.76 -10.13
N PHE A 389 17.20 -13.46 -10.30
CA PHE A 389 16.01 -12.71 -9.94
C PHE A 389 15.15 -12.44 -11.17
N TYR A 390 13.85 -12.64 -11.02
CA TYR A 390 12.85 -12.36 -12.03
C TYR A 390 11.86 -11.36 -11.44
N ILE A 391 11.74 -10.17 -12.02
CA ILE A 391 10.84 -9.13 -11.51
C ILE A 391 9.67 -9.02 -12.48
N TRP A 392 8.45 -9.33 -12.00
CA TRP A 392 7.24 -9.26 -12.80
C TRP A 392 6.22 -8.32 -12.16
N GLY A 393 5.87 -7.26 -12.87
CA GLY A 393 4.73 -6.41 -12.52
C GLY A 393 4.97 -5.50 -11.31
N HIS A 394 6.22 -5.41 -10.85
CA HIS A 394 6.66 -4.43 -9.87
C HIS A 394 6.97 -3.10 -10.57
N SER A 395 6.64 -1.96 -9.93
CA SER A 395 6.85 -0.61 -10.49
C SER A 395 8.31 -0.15 -10.47
N LEU A 396 9.12 -0.78 -9.62
CA LEU A 396 10.51 -0.38 -9.29
C LEU A 396 10.60 1.07 -8.84
N ASP A 397 9.54 1.56 -8.19
CA ASP A 397 9.39 2.94 -7.78
C ASP A 397 10.20 3.27 -6.51
N VAL A 398 10.44 4.57 -6.28
CA VAL A 398 11.12 5.09 -5.09
C VAL A 398 10.46 4.65 -3.79
N SER A 399 9.15 4.33 -3.82
CA SER A 399 8.44 3.81 -2.67
C SER A 399 9.01 2.50 -2.10
N ASP A 400 9.68 1.71 -2.94
CA ASP A 400 10.34 0.45 -2.57
C ASP A 400 11.87 0.51 -2.76
N LYS A 401 12.43 1.74 -2.71
CA LYS A 401 13.85 2.03 -2.95
C LYS A 401 14.79 1.13 -2.17
N ASP A 402 14.55 0.89 -0.88
CA ASP A 402 15.46 0.10 -0.03
C ASP A 402 15.62 -1.35 -0.52
N TYR A 403 14.53 -1.98 -0.97
CA TYR A 403 14.59 -3.33 -1.54
C TYR A 403 15.35 -3.35 -2.87
N ILE A 404 15.17 -2.31 -3.68
CA ILE A 404 15.87 -2.17 -4.96
C ILE A 404 17.38 -1.98 -4.69
N LEU A 405 17.76 -1.12 -3.75
CA LEU A 405 19.15 -0.93 -3.36
C LEU A 405 19.77 -2.24 -2.85
N ASP A 406 19.05 -2.98 -2.01
CA ASP A 406 19.50 -4.28 -1.49
C ASP A 406 19.74 -5.29 -2.60
N LEU A 407 18.82 -5.41 -3.54
CA LEU A 407 18.94 -6.31 -4.69
C LEU A 407 20.17 -5.98 -5.55
N PHE A 408 20.35 -4.70 -5.89
CA PHE A 408 21.44 -4.24 -6.75
C PHE A 408 22.76 -4.05 -6.00
N SER A 409 22.82 -4.28 -4.68
CA SER A 409 24.05 -4.26 -3.89
C SER A 409 24.85 -5.56 -3.96
N LEU A 410 24.22 -6.66 -4.38
CA LEU A 410 24.81 -7.99 -4.31
C LEU A 410 26.05 -8.17 -5.21
N ASN A 411 26.18 -7.37 -6.27
CA ASN A 411 27.33 -7.34 -7.18
C ASN A 411 28.17 -6.04 -7.10
N ASP A 412 28.01 -5.21 -6.06
CA ASP A 412 28.63 -3.86 -6.02
C ASP A 412 30.16 -3.89 -6.20
N ASP A 413 30.83 -4.82 -5.52
CA ASP A 413 32.29 -4.92 -5.51
C ASP A 413 32.87 -6.00 -6.44
N MET A 414 32.07 -6.99 -6.85
CA MET A 414 32.48 -8.06 -7.78
C MET A 414 31.28 -8.82 -8.33
N ASP A 415 31.49 -9.58 -9.42
CA ASP A 415 30.48 -10.51 -9.93
C ASP A 415 30.32 -11.71 -8.98
N ARG A 416 29.19 -11.80 -8.28
CA ARG A 416 28.82 -12.95 -7.45
C ARG A 416 27.88 -13.93 -8.15
N ASN A 417 27.82 -13.87 -9.47
CA ASN A 417 26.86 -14.57 -10.31
C ASN A 417 25.40 -14.28 -9.94
N VAL A 418 25.11 -13.01 -9.62
CA VAL A 418 23.74 -12.52 -9.45
C VAL A 418 23.26 -11.94 -10.77
N ARG A 419 22.09 -12.38 -11.24
CA ARG A 419 21.46 -11.93 -12.50
C ARG A 419 20.03 -11.46 -12.22
N ILE A 420 19.61 -10.40 -12.87
CA ILE A 420 18.27 -9.80 -12.74
C ILE A 420 17.63 -9.71 -14.13
N THR A 421 16.44 -10.28 -14.24
CA THR A 421 15.56 -10.17 -15.40
C THR A 421 14.33 -9.39 -15.01
N ILE A 422 14.07 -8.27 -15.68
CA ILE A 422 12.87 -7.46 -15.46
C ILE A 422 11.91 -7.66 -16.63
N TYR A 423 10.70 -8.08 -16.31
CA TYR A 423 9.63 -8.24 -17.28
C TYR A 423 8.85 -6.94 -17.48
N TYR A 424 8.57 -6.59 -18.74
CA TYR A 424 7.78 -5.42 -19.11
C TYR A 424 6.64 -5.78 -20.07
N PHE A 425 5.48 -5.14 -19.88
CA PHE A 425 4.30 -5.38 -20.72
C PHE A 425 4.41 -4.74 -22.11
N ASP A 426 4.87 -3.49 -22.17
CA ASP A 426 5.04 -2.76 -23.43
C ASP A 426 6.29 -1.84 -23.38
N LYS A 427 6.53 -1.11 -24.49
CA LYS A 427 7.68 -0.20 -24.59
C LYS A 427 7.61 0.97 -23.60
N ASN A 428 6.41 1.45 -23.27
CA ASN A 428 6.23 2.57 -22.34
C ASN A 428 6.53 2.11 -20.90
N ALA A 429 6.03 0.94 -20.51
CA ALA A 429 6.35 0.32 -19.24
C ALA A 429 7.86 0.08 -19.10
N LYS A 430 8.53 -0.41 -20.15
CA LYS A 430 10.00 -0.56 -20.14
C LYS A 430 10.70 0.79 -19.88
N PHE A 431 10.26 1.85 -20.55
CA PHE A 431 10.82 3.19 -20.37
C PHE A 431 10.63 3.69 -18.93
N THR A 432 9.42 3.55 -18.37
CA THR A 432 9.14 3.93 -16.98
C THR A 432 9.99 3.14 -15.98
N LEU A 433 10.08 1.81 -16.12
CA LEU A 433 10.90 0.96 -15.25
C LEU A 433 12.38 1.39 -15.27
N LEU A 434 12.91 1.71 -16.45
CA LEU A 434 14.29 2.18 -16.59
C LEU A 434 14.50 3.55 -15.93
N ASN A 435 13.57 4.49 -16.10
CA ASN A 435 13.65 5.80 -15.44
C ASN A 435 13.64 5.67 -13.91
N ASN A 436 12.77 4.82 -13.38
CA ASN A 436 12.69 4.61 -11.93
C ASN A 436 14.00 4.01 -11.40
N LEU A 437 14.57 3.00 -12.09
CA LEU A 437 15.87 2.46 -11.71
C LEU A 437 16.99 3.50 -11.76
N LEU A 438 17.03 4.34 -12.81
CA LEU A 438 18.03 5.41 -12.92
C LEU A 438 17.89 6.43 -11.79
N SER A 439 16.67 6.73 -11.37
CA SER A 439 16.42 7.66 -10.25
C SER A 439 16.87 7.11 -8.89
N ILE A 440 16.95 5.77 -8.75
CA ILE A 440 17.29 5.09 -7.51
C ILE A 440 18.77 4.72 -7.43
N LEU A 441 19.34 4.20 -8.52
CA LEU A 441 20.69 3.61 -8.57
C LEU A 441 21.75 4.51 -9.20
N ASP A 442 21.33 5.62 -9.81
CA ASP A 442 22.13 6.47 -10.69
C ASP A 442 22.59 5.79 -12.01
N LYS A 443 23.02 6.63 -12.96
CA LYS A 443 23.41 6.22 -14.32
C LYS A 443 24.51 5.16 -14.34
N ASP A 444 25.60 5.39 -13.60
CA ASP A 444 26.80 4.56 -13.70
C ASP A 444 26.55 3.12 -13.28
N LYS A 445 25.75 2.93 -12.22
CA LYS A 445 25.39 1.61 -11.71
C LYS A 445 24.50 0.86 -12.69
N VAL A 446 23.46 1.49 -13.24
CA VAL A 446 22.58 0.86 -14.23
C VAL A 446 23.38 0.47 -15.49
N GLU A 447 24.24 1.36 -15.99
CA GLU A 447 25.09 1.05 -17.15
C GLU A 447 26.03 -0.13 -16.89
N GLN A 448 26.68 -0.18 -15.72
CA GLN A 448 27.55 -1.29 -15.35
C GLN A 448 26.81 -2.62 -15.36
N TRP A 449 25.64 -2.68 -14.72
CA TRP A 449 24.81 -3.88 -14.64
C TRP A 449 24.35 -4.35 -16.03
N MET A 450 23.97 -3.43 -16.92
CA MET A 450 23.56 -3.79 -18.28
C MET A 450 24.74 -4.22 -19.15
N LYS A 451 25.88 -3.50 -19.12
CA LYS A 451 27.09 -3.84 -19.91
C LYS A 451 27.64 -5.22 -19.55
N ASN A 452 27.61 -5.57 -18.27
CA ASN A 452 28.06 -6.87 -17.77
C ASN A 452 27.02 -7.99 -17.97
N LYS A 453 25.86 -7.68 -18.56
CA LYS A 453 24.71 -8.61 -18.70
C LYS A 453 24.21 -9.16 -17.36
N TRP A 454 24.42 -8.43 -16.27
CA TRP A 454 23.85 -8.75 -14.96
C TRP A 454 22.38 -8.32 -14.87
N LEU A 455 22.00 -7.28 -15.59
CA LEU A 455 20.63 -6.79 -15.73
C LEU A 455 20.15 -6.94 -17.17
N GLN A 456 18.97 -7.53 -17.36
CA GLN A 456 18.29 -7.60 -18.65
C GLN A 456 16.79 -7.29 -18.54
N PHE A 457 16.23 -6.75 -19.61
CA PHE A 457 14.79 -6.51 -19.75
C PHE A 457 14.22 -7.45 -20.80
N LYS A 458 13.13 -8.16 -20.46
CA LYS A 458 12.41 -9.05 -21.38
C LYS A 458 10.92 -8.68 -21.44
N PRO A 459 10.22 -8.92 -22.56
CA PRO A 459 8.77 -8.83 -22.59
C PRO A 459 8.15 -9.77 -21.56
N ASN A 460 6.98 -9.42 -21.02
CA ASN A 460 6.22 -10.30 -20.13
C ASN A 460 6.04 -11.69 -20.78
N PRO A 461 6.19 -12.78 -20.01
CA PRO A 461 5.81 -14.10 -20.46
C PRO A 461 4.32 -14.14 -20.85
N GLU A 462 3.98 -14.92 -21.87
CA GLU A 462 2.59 -15.13 -22.25
C GLU A 462 1.91 -16.05 -21.22
N ILE A 463 0.78 -15.63 -20.67
CA ILE A 463 -0.06 -16.47 -19.83
C ILE A 463 -1.14 -17.09 -20.71
N LYS A 464 -1.21 -18.42 -20.70
CA LYS A 464 -2.29 -19.17 -21.33
C LYS A 464 -3.31 -19.61 -20.30
N PHE A 465 -4.55 -19.56 -20.75
CA PHE A 465 -5.74 -19.95 -20.00
C PHE A 465 -6.31 -21.17 -20.72
N ASP A 466 -5.92 -22.36 -20.27
CA ASP A 466 -6.37 -23.62 -20.86
C ASP A 466 -7.61 -24.11 -20.10
N GLU A 467 -8.61 -24.64 -20.82
CA GLU A 467 -9.81 -25.20 -20.17
C GLU A 467 -9.41 -26.32 -19.19
N ILE A 468 -10.00 -26.35 -17.99
CA ILE A 468 -9.76 -27.43 -17.03
C ILE A 468 -10.23 -28.73 -17.67
N SER A 469 -9.29 -29.55 -18.15
CA SER A 469 -9.62 -30.89 -18.65
C SER A 469 -10.15 -31.72 -17.48
N SER A 470 -11.42 -32.15 -17.58
CA SER A 470 -12.07 -33.02 -16.60
C SER A 470 -11.57 -34.48 -16.70
N GLU A 471 -10.25 -34.69 -16.74
CA GLU A 471 -9.61 -36.00 -16.84
C GLU A 471 -8.51 -36.17 -15.79
N LYS A 472 -8.85 -35.96 -14.52
CA LYS A 472 -8.12 -36.54 -13.37
C LYS A 472 -9.09 -37.08 -12.33
N THR A 473 -9.93 -38.02 -12.77
CA THR A 473 -10.55 -39.02 -11.89
C THR A 473 -10.54 -40.36 -12.61
N ALA A 474 -9.43 -41.09 -12.45
CA ALA A 474 -9.35 -42.53 -12.61
C ALA A 474 -8.23 -43.05 -11.70
#